data_AF-A0A523B285-F1
#
_entry.id   AF-A0A523B285-F1
#
_cell.length_a   1.000
_cell.length_b   1.000
_cell.length_c   1.000
_cell.angle_alpha   90.00
_cell.angle_beta   90.00
_cell.angle_gamma   90.00
#
_symmetry.space_group_name_H-M   'P 1'
#
loop_
_entity.id
_entity.type
_entity.pdbx_description
1 polymer ?
#
loop_
_entity_poly.entity_id
_entity_poly.type
_entity_poly.pdbx_seq_one_letter_code
_entity_poly.pdbx_strand_id
1 'polypeptide(L)' 'MVEHVKEAIDEGGFILVKGEEDLLVIPSIIASPEGAVIAYGQPGVGVVLIKVDKDKREKARELLRSMREVELDVDAVPG' A
#
# COMPACT_ATOMS: atom_id res chain seq x y z
N MET A 1 -8.53 -4.18 -2.09
CA MET A 1 -7.24 -3.72 -1.54
C MET A 1 -7.36 -2.40 -0.78
N VAL A 2 -7.69 -1.26 -1.42
CA VAL A 2 -7.79 0.05 -0.73
C VAL A 2 -8.75 0.03 0.46
N GLU A 3 -9.91 -0.60 0.33
CA GLU A 3 -10.88 -0.72 1.45
C GLU A 3 -10.30 -1.47 2.66
N HIS A 4 -9.58 -2.57 2.44
CA HIS A 4 -9.00 -3.35 3.55
C HIS A 4 -7.87 -2.58 4.24
N VAL A 5 -7.11 -1.80 3.46
CA VAL A 5 -6.09 -0.90 4.00
C VAL A 5 -6.72 0.21 4.81
N LYS A 6 -7.84 0.76 4.35
CA LYS A 6 -8.59 1.78 5.09
C LYS A 6 -9.13 1.24 6.41
N GLU A 7 -9.75 0.07 6.41
CA GLU A 7 -10.24 -0.60 7.62
C GLU A 7 -9.11 -0.81 8.64
N ALA A 8 -7.94 -1.30 8.19
CA ALA A 8 -6.78 -1.47 9.07
C ALA A 8 -6.20 -0.14 9.59
N ILE A 9 -6.31 0.96 8.84
CA ILE A 9 -5.91 2.30 9.29
C ILE A 9 -6.89 2.82 10.34
N ASP A 10 -8.19 2.63 10.12
CA ASP A 10 -9.26 3.16 10.97
C ASP A 10 -9.36 2.40 12.31
N GLU A 11 -9.20 1.07 12.28
CA GLU A 11 -9.34 0.20 13.46
C GLU A 11 -8.00 -0.15 14.13
N GLY A 12 -6.90 -0.01 13.38
CA GLY A 12 -5.58 -0.50 13.77
C GLY A 12 -5.46 -2.01 13.56
N GLY A 13 -4.32 -2.47 13.05
CA GLY A 13 -4.10 -3.90 12.86
C GLY A 13 -2.89 -4.23 11.98
N PHE A 14 -2.83 -5.49 11.54
CA PHE A 14 -1.81 -5.99 10.63
C PHE A 14 -2.46 -6.49 9.34
N ILE A 15 -1.88 -6.12 8.20
CA ILE A 15 -2.24 -6.68 6.90
C ILE A 15 -1.16 -7.67 6.52
N LEU A 16 -1.51 -8.95 6.40
CA LEU A 16 -0.61 -9.96 5.87
C LEU A 16 -0.62 -9.89 4.34
N VAL A 17 0.55 -9.65 3.74
CA VAL A 17 0.70 -9.57 2.29
C VAL A 17 1.31 -10.85 1.76
N LYS A 18 0.71 -11.38 0.70
CA LYS A 18 1.32 -12.43 -0.12
C LYS A 18 1.89 -11.80 -1.38
N GLY A 19 3.21 -11.79 -1.52
CA GLY A 19 3.92 -11.13 -2.61
C GLY A 19 4.75 -9.95 -2.11
N GLU A 20 4.80 -8.86 -2.90
CA GLU A 20 5.58 -7.66 -2.59
C GLU A 20 4.84 -6.74 -1.60
N GLU A 21 5.35 -6.67 -0.37
CA GLU A 21 4.80 -5.81 0.70
C GLU A 21 4.89 -4.32 0.36
N ASP A 22 5.97 -3.88 -0.27
CA ASP A 22 6.23 -2.47 -0.59
C ASP A 22 5.18 -1.87 -1.54
N LEU A 23 4.52 -2.69 -2.36
CA LEU A 23 3.39 -2.26 -3.18
C LEU A 23 2.18 -1.79 -2.35
N LEU A 24 2.04 -2.21 -1.07
CA LEU A 24 1.00 -1.69 -0.17
C LEU A 24 1.11 -0.19 0.08
N VAL A 25 2.26 0.43 -0.19
CA VAL A 25 2.43 1.88 -0.05
C VAL A 25 1.40 2.63 -0.92
N ILE A 26 1.07 2.11 -2.11
CA ILE A 26 0.14 2.76 -3.05
C ILE A 26 -1.28 2.86 -2.47
N PRO A 27 -1.97 1.76 -2.10
CA PRO A 27 -3.28 1.86 -1.48
C PRO A 27 -3.23 2.56 -0.11
N SER A 28 -2.12 2.48 0.63
CA SER A 28 -1.94 3.20 1.89
C SER A 28 -1.98 4.72 1.71
N ILE A 29 -1.33 5.27 0.68
CA ILE A 29 -1.39 6.71 0.36
C ILE A 29 -2.83 7.12 0.02
N ILE A 30 -3.59 6.26 -0.67
CA ILE A 30 -4.96 6.55 -1.08
C ILE A 30 -5.91 6.58 0.11
N ALA A 31 -5.77 5.61 1.03
CA ALA A 31 -6.65 5.43 2.18
C ALA A 31 -6.32 6.37 3.36
N SER A 32 -5.08 6.82 3.47
CA SER A 32 -4.62 7.62 4.61
C SER A 32 -5.16 9.06 4.62
N PRO A 33 -5.37 9.64 5.83
CA PRO A 33 -5.75 11.04 5.96
C PRO A 33 -4.64 11.99 5.46
N GLU A 34 -5.03 13.19 5.05
CA GLU A 34 -4.08 14.24 4.63
C GLU A 34 -3.08 14.55 5.76
N GLY A 35 -1.80 14.64 5.42
CA GLY A 35 -0.72 14.91 6.37
C GLY A 35 -0.21 13.68 7.13
N ALA A 36 -0.82 12.50 6.98
CA ALA A 36 -0.28 11.25 7.50
C ALA A 36 1.11 10.96 6.95
N VAL A 37 1.91 10.21 7.71
CA VAL A 37 3.24 9.76 7.26
C VAL A 37 3.24 8.25 7.13
N ILE A 38 3.53 7.76 5.94
CA ILE A 38 3.73 6.34 5.65
C ILE A 38 5.24 6.07 5.71
N ALA A 39 5.61 5.03 6.45
CA ALA A 39 6.99 4.56 6.54
C ALA A 39 7.08 3.13 5.99
N TYR A 40 8.03 2.88 5.09
CA TYR A 40 8.30 1.54 4.58
C TYR A 40 9.80 1.34 4.36
N GLY A 41 10.23 0.08 4.35
CA GLY A 41 11.62 -0.28 4.08
C GLY A 41 11.89 -0.43 2.59
N GLN A 42 13.04 0.07 2.14
CA GLN A 42 13.52 -0.13 0.79
C GLN A 42 14.97 -0.68 0.82
N PRO A 43 15.23 -1.87 0.24
CA PRO A 43 16.56 -2.45 0.19
C PRO A 43 17.60 -1.48 -0.40
N GLY A 44 18.74 -1.32 0.28
CA GLY A 44 19.81 -0.41 -0.12
C GLY A 44 19.54 1.08 0.13
N VAL A 45 18.35 1.44 0.60
CA VAL A 45 17.96 2.84 0.88
C VAL A 45 17.64 3.05 2.37
N GLY A 46 17.07 2.04 3.04
CA GLY A 46 16.64 2.14 4.44
C GLY A 46 15.16 2.49 4.55
N VAL A 47 14.79 3.28 5.57
CA VAL A 47 13.40 3.69 5.78
C VAL A 47 13.06 4.88 4.88
N VAL A 48 12.00 4.75 4.10
CA VAL A 48 11.44 5.82 3.28
C VAL A 48 10.19 6.37 3.97
N LEU A 49 10.10 7.69 4.05
CA LEU A 49 8.95 8.40 4.61
C LEU A 49 8.20 9.15 3.52
N ILE A 50 6.88 8.98 3.46
CA ILE A 50 6.00 9.69 2.55
C ILE A 50 4.96 10.44 3.37
N LYS A 51 4.98 11.77 3.29
CA LYS A 51 3.86 12.59 3.78
C LYS A 51 2.74 12.57 2.75
N VAL A 52 1.54 12.23 3.19
CA VAL A 52 0.35 12.17 2.35
C VAL A 52 -0.13 13.59 2.06
N ASP A 53 -0.21 13.92 0.78
CA ASP A 53 -0.82 15.14 0.27
C ASP A 53 -1.66 14.82 -0.98
N LYS A 54 -2.36 15.83 -1.48
CA LYS A 54 -3.17 15.73 -2.70
C LYS A 54 -2.39 15.19 -3.90
N ASP A 55 -1.18 15.66 -4.14
CA ASP A 55 -0.37 15.31 -5.32
C ASP A 55 0.11 13.85 -5.25
N LYS A 56 0.57 13.42 -4.07
CA LYS A 56 0.93 12.03 -3.78
C LYS A 56 -0.27 11.11 -3.92
N ARG A 57 -1.45 11.53 -3.46
CA ARG A 57 -2.69 10.76 -3.60
C ARG A 57 -3.11 10.61 -5.05
N GLU A 58 -2.97 11.65 -5.86
CA GLU A 58 -3.24 11.59 -7.29
C GLU A 58 -2.27 10.65 -8.01
N LYS A 59 -0.96 10.78 -7.74
CA LYS A 59 0.06 9.89 -8.30
C LYS A 59 -0.14 8.43 -7.89
N ALA A 60 -0.53 8.17 -6.65
CA ALA A 60 -0.85 6.81 -6.20
C ALA A 60 -2.07 6.23 -6.96
N ARG A 61 -3.11 7.04 -7.23
CA ARG A 61 -4.26 6.61 -8.04
C ARG A 61 -3.87 6.33 -9.49
N GLU A 62 -3.00 7.13 -10.08
CA GLU A 62 -2.48 6.89 -11.44
C GLU A 62 -1.68 5.59 -11.51
N LEU A 63 -0.77 5.37 -10.56
CA LEU A 63 -0.01 4.13 -10.46
C LEU A 63 -0.94 2.92 -10.32
N LEU A 64 -1.93 2.99 -9.43
CA LEU A 64 -2.89 1.91 -9.24
C LEU A 64 -3.67 1.59 -10.52
N ARG A 65 -4.06 2.62 -11.30
CA ARG A 65 -4.74 2.44 -12.60
C ARG A 65 -3.84 1.85 -13.68
N SER A 66 -2.53 1.99 -13.56
CA SER A 66 -1.57 1.42 -14.51
C SER A 66 -1.24 -0.06 -14.24
N MET A 67 -1.63 -0.57 -13.07
CA MET A 67 -1.46 -1.96 -12.69
C MET A 67 -2.51 -2.84 -13.36
N ARG A 68 -2.14 -4.07 -13.69
CA ARG A 68 -3.08 -5.07 -14.21
C ARG A 68 -3.71 -5.84 -13.05
N GLU A 69 -5.00 -6.09 -13.15
CA GLU A 69 -5.66 -7.06 -12.29
C GLU A 69 -5.19 -8.46 -12.67
N VAL A 70 -4.79 -9.23 -11.65
CA VAL A 70 -4.39 -10.63 -11.79
C VAL A 70 -5.16 -11.44 -10.75
N GLU A 71 -5.74 -12.56 -11.18
CA GLU A 71 -6.25 -13.56 -10.25
C GLU A 71 -5.05 -14.38 -9.76
N LEU A 72 -4.73 -14.24 -8.48
CA LEU A 72 -3.70 -15.05 -7.84
C LEU A 72 -4.38 -16.24 -7.19
N ASP A 73 -3.94 -17.44 -7.55
CA ASP A 73 -4.26 -18.64 -6.78
C ASP A 73 -3.50 -18.57 -5.43
N VAL A 74 -4.24 -18.20 -4.38
CA VAL A 74 -3.70 -18.04 -3.03
C VAL A 74 -3.39 -19.38 -2.36
N ASP A 75 -3.82 -20.51 -2.92
CA ASP A 75 -3.61 -21.85 -2.38
C ASP A 75 -2.42 -22.59 -3.04
N ALA A 76 -1.98 -22.15 -4.24
CA ALA A 76 -0.93 -22.82 -5.01
C ALA A 76 0.53 -22.48 -4.64
N VAL A 77 0.77 -21.60 -3.67
CA VAL A 77 2.15 -21.23 -3.24
C VAL A 77 2.43 -21.88 -1.89
N PRO A 78 3.36 -22.86 -1.79
CA PRO A 78 3.71 -23.46 -0.52
C PRO A 78 4.36 -22.42 0.40
N GLY A 79 3.98 -22.48 1.68
CA GLY A 79 4.52 -21.64 2.76
C GLY A 79 5.90 -22.08 3.22
#